data_AF-A0A8J3CAW6-F1
#
_entry.id   AF-A0A8J3CAW6-F1
#
_cell.length_a   1.000
_cell.length_b   1.000
_cell.length_c   1.000
_cell.angle_alpha   90.00
_cell.angle_beta   90.00
_cell.angle_gamma   90.00
#
_symmetry.space_group_name_H-M   'P 1'
#
loop_
_entity.id
_entity.type
_entity.pdbx_description
1 polymer ?
#
loop_
_entity_poly.entity_id
_entity_poly.type
_entity_poly.pdbx_seq_one_letter_code
_entity_poly.pdbx_strand_id
1 'polypeptide(L)'
;MTDTTEQPTPAEKAAPEATPEPTGVDALPEWAQRELRQARQEAANYRTKLRQVEPLAQRAKELEDTGTSEVARLAEQLEASRSELLELKTELTRERVLREYRLSEDLAGFLAGDEDTMRSAAERLSKLVTTQNSTTLRSAPVARLQSGGSAPNTDDDIDPDALAAKVFTRGTVL
;
A
#
# COMPACT_ATOMS: atom_id res chain seq x y z
N MET A 1 -26.06 18.53 -111.96
CA MET A 1 -25.28 19.27 -110.96
C MET A 1 -26.18 20.40 -110.48
N THR A 2 -26.74 20.26 -109.28
CA THR A 2 -27.67 21.23 -108.69
C THR A 2 -26.87 22.25 -107.88
N ASP A 3 -26.98 23.51 -108.27
CA ASP A 3 -26.40 24.67 -107.61
C ASP A 3 -26.83 24.77 -106.15
N THR A 4 -25.85 24.76 -105.25
CA THR A 4 -25.99 25.18 -103.86
C THR A 4 -25.61 26.66 -103.81
N THR A 5 -26.60 27.54 -103.70
CA THR A 5 -26.39 28.96 -103.39
C THR A 5 -26.62 29.16 -101.91
N GLU A 6 -25.51 29.37 -101.19
CA GLU A 6 -25.46 29.78 -99.79
C GLU A 6 -26.16 31.12 -99.57
N GLN A 7 -26.97 31.16 -98.52
CA GLN A 7 -27.60 32.36 -97.98
C GLN A 7 -26.74 32.83 -96.79
N PRO A 8 -26.17 34.05 -96.78
CA PRO A 8 -25.37 34.50 -95.66
C PRO A 8 -26.28 34.94 -94.50
N THR A 9 -26.10 34.31 -93.34
CA THR A 9 -26.71 34.70 -92.07
C THR A 9 -26.07 36.02 -91.59
N PRO A 10 -26.87 37.03 -91.16
CA PRO A 10 -26.31 38.28 -90.61
C PRO A 10 -25.58 38.05 -89.29
N ALA A 11 -24.39 38.64 -89.18
CA ALA A 11 -23.52 38.60 -88.02
C ALA A 11 -24.23 39.15 -86.76
N GLU A 12 -24.36 38.28 -85.76
CA GLU A 12 -24.81 38.66 -84.42
C GLU A 12 -23.69 39.42 -83.70
N LYS A 13 -24.03 40.64 -83.32
CA LYS A 13 -23.17 41.65 -82.70
C LYS A 13 -22.80 41.16 -81.30
N ALA A 14 -21.53 40.79 -81.09
CA ALA A 14 -21.01 40.45 -79.77
C ALA A 14 -21.26 41.61 -78.78
N ALA A 15 -22.05 41.34 -77.74
CA ALA A 15 -22.24 42.22 -76.61
C ALA A 15 -20.90 42.34 -75.82
N PRO A 16 -20.56 43.53 -75.27
CA PRO A 16 -19.34 43.69 -74.50
C PRO A 16 -19.43 42.86 -73.22
N GLU A 17 -18.38 42.09 -72.98
CA GLU A 17 -18.14 41.28 -71.79
C GLU A 17 -18.21 42.18 -70.55
N ALA A 18 -19.28 42.04 -69.76
CA ALA A 18 -19.44 42.76 -68.51
C ALA A 18 -18.39 42.24 -67.52
N THR A 19 -17.42 43.09 -67.20
CA THR A 19 -16.49 42.87 -66.08
C THR A 19 -17.31 42.52 -64.83
N PRO A 20 -17.10 41.36 -64.19
CA PRO A 20 -17.88 41.00 -63.01
C PRO A 20 -17.60 42.04 -61.91
N GLU A 21 -18.66 42.62 -61.35
CA GLU A 21 -18.51 43.53 -60.21
C GLU A 21 -17.86 42.78 -59.04
N PRO A 22 -16.89 43.38 -58.35
CA PRO A 22 -16.23 42.73 -57.24
C PRO A 22 -17.27 42.46 -56.15
N THR A 23 -17.49 41.18 -55.85
CA THR A 23 -18.38 40.73 -54.78
C THR A 23 -17.56 40.01 -53.71
N GLY A 24 -17.89 40.24 -52.43
CA GLY A 24 -17.16 39.62 -51.31
C GLY A 24 -15.86 40.34 -50.96
N VAL A 25 -14.80 39.59 -50.66
CA VAL A 25 -13.52 40.14 -50.14
C VAL A 25 -12.89 41.13 -51.13
N ASP A 26 -13.10 40.92 -52.43
CA ASP A 26 -12.55 41.75 -53.50
C ASP A 26 -13.24 43.13 -53.61
N ALA A 27 -14.40 43.30 -52.97
CA ALA A 27 -15.11 44.58 -52.86
C ALA A 27 -14.57 45.49 -51.75
N LEU A 28 -13.74 44.95 -50.84
CA LEU A 28 -13.15 45.73 -49.75
C LEU A 28 -11.96 46.58 -50.23
N PRO A 29 -11.62 47.68 -49.54
CA PRO A 29 -10.39 48.41 -49.79
C PRO A 29 -9.15 47.51 -49.68
N GLU A 30 -8.10 47.77 -50.48
CA GLU A 30 -6.88 46.95 -50.50
C GLU A 30 -6.24 46.74 -49.12
N TRP A 31 -6.29 47.75 -48.24
CA TRP A 31 -5.76 47.63 -46.88
C TRP A 31 -6.51 46.56 -46.06
N ALA A 32 -7.83 46.48 -46.22
CA ALA A 32 -8.68 45.53 -45.50
C ALA A 32 -8.53 44.12 -46.08
N GLN A 33 -8.37 43.99 -47.40
CA GLN A 33 -8.04 42.72 -48.04
C GLN A 33 -6.68 42.17 -47.57
N ARG A 34 -5.68 43.05 -47.45
CA ARG A 34 -4.34 42.68 -46.98
C ARG A 34 -4.38 42.21 -45.52
N GLU A 35 -5.11 42.93 -44.66
CA GLU A 35 -5.28 42.55 -43.26
C GLU A 35 -5.98 41.19 -43.11
N LEU A 36 -7.05 40.96 -43.88
CA LEU A 36 -7.75 39.67 -43.91
C LEU A 36 -6.84 38.52 -44.36
N ARG A 37 -6.01 38.75 -45.39
CA ARG A 37 -5.02 37.76 -45.83
C ARG A 37 -4.00 37.49 -44.73
N GLN A 38 -3.48 38.52 -44.08
CA GLN A 38 -2.51 38.39 -43.00
C GLN A 38 -3.10 37.62 -41.81
N ALA A 39 -4.28 38.00 -41.33
CA ALA A 39 -4.97 37.29 -40.24
C ALA A 39 -5.26 35.83 -40.59
N ARG A 40 -5.64 35.53 -41.84
CA ARG A 40 -5.82 34.14 -42.31
C ARG A 40 -4.50 33.37 -42.34
N GLN A 41 -3.42 33.99 -42.78
CA GLN A 41 -2.07 33.41 -42.78
C GLN A 41 -1.61 33.10 -41.35
N GLU A 42 -1.80 34.03 -40.42
CA GLU A 42 -1.47 33.87 -39.01
C GLU A 42 -2.31 32.75 -38.39
N ALA A 43 -3.62 32.71 -38.62
CA ALA A 43 -4.49 31.64 -38.15
C ALA A 43 -4.08 30.27 -38.73
N ALA A 44 -3.67 30.19 -40.01
CA ALA A 44 -3.12 28.98 -40.60
C ALA A 44 -1.82 28.55 -39.92
N ASN A 45 -0.91 29.49 -39.66
CA ASN A 45 0.35 29.24 -38.95
C ASN A 45 0.10 28.74 -37.53
N TYR A 46 -0.85 29.33 -36.79
CA TYR A 46 -1.22 28.87 -35.45
C TYR A 46 -1.81 27.46 -35.46
N ARG A 47 -2.67 27.13 -36.44
CA ARG A 47 -3.19 25.75 -36.58
C ARG A 47 -2.07 24.74 -36.85
N THR A 48 -1.10 25.09 -37.69
CA THR A 48 0.07 24.23 -37.96
C THR A 48 0.93 24.05 -36.72
N LYS A 49 1.21 25.13 -35.99
CA LYS A 49 1.97 25.07 -34.72
C LYS A 49 1.23 24.24 -33.67
N LEU A 50 -0.09 24.39 -33.55
CA LEU A 50 -0.91 23.59 -32.63
C LEU A 50 -0.81 22.10 -32.96
N ARG A 51 -0.98 21.73 -34.24
CA ARG A 51 -0.84 20.33 -34.70
C ARG A 51 0.54 19.73 -34.44
N GLN A 52 1.58 20.56 -34.36
CA GLN A 52 2.95 20.11 -34.05
C GLN A 52 3.19 19.99 -32.54
N VAL A 53 2.64 20.91 -31.73
CA VAL A 53 2.88 20.96 -30.28
C VAL A 53 1.97 20.00 -29.50
N GLU A 54 0.72 19.82 -29.92
CA GLU A 54 -0.25 18.93 -29.28
C GLU A 54 0.25 17.47 -29.11
N PRO A 55 0.83 16.80 -30.13
CA PRO A 55 1.36 15.45 -29.95
C PRO A 55 2.61 15.41 -29.05
N LEU A 56 3.39 16.50 -29.00
CA LEU A 56 4.55 16.58 -28.11
C LEU A 56 4.12 16.74 -26.65
N ALA A 57 3.12 17.58 -26.40
CA ALA A 57 2.53 17.74 -25.07
C ALA A 57 1.86 16.44 -24.60
N GLN A 58 1.18 15.73 -25.49
CA GLN A 58 0.56 14.44 -25.17
C GLN A 58 1.62 13.39 -24.83
N ARG A 59 2.69 13.27 -25.63
CA ARG A 59 3.82 12.38 -25.33
C ARG A 59 4.54 12.74 -24.03
N ALA A 60 4.69 14.03 -23.73
CA ALA A 60 5.29 14.47 -22.48
C ALA A 60 4.47 14.02 -21.27
N LYS A 61 3.15 14.15 -21.33
CA LYS A 61 2.23 13.65 -20.29
C LYS A 61 2.31 12.12 -20.15
N GLU A 62 2.31 11.39 -21.26
CA GLU A 62 2.45 9.93 -21.24
C GLU A 62 3.78 9.49 -20.61
N LEU A 63 4.88 10.20 -20.89
CA LEU A 63 6.18 9.94 -20.27
C LEU A 63 6.21 10.29 -18.78
N GLU A 64 5.54 11.37 -18.37
CA GLU A 64 5.38 11.71 -16.95
C GLU A 64 4.53 10.67 -16.21
N ASP A 65 3.41 10.25 -16.78
CA ASP A 65 2.51 9.25 -16.18
C ASP A 65 3.18 7.87 -16.07
N THR A 66 3.91 7.45 -17.11
CA THR A 66 4.69 6.21 -17.08
C THR A 66 5.87 6.30 -16.11
N GLY A 67 6.63 7.39 -16.15
CA GLY A 67 7.76 7.61 -15.24
C GLY A 67 7.33 7.69 -13.77
N THR A 68 6.22 8.35 -13.46
CA THR A 68 5.67 8.39 -12.10
C THR A 68 5.20 7.01 -11.63
N SER A 69 4.56 6.23 -12.50
CA SER A 69 4.17 4.84 -12.21
C SER A 69 5.38 3.93 -11.97
N GLU A 70 6.43 4.03 -12.78
CA GLU A 70 7.66 3.27 -12.60
C GLU A 70 8.40 3.66 -11.32
N VAL A 71 8.49 4.95 -11.01
CA VAL A 71 9.09 5.43 -9.76
C VAL A 71 8.30 4.93 -8.55
N ALA A 72 6.97 4.96 -8.61
CA ALA A 72 6.12 4.44 -7.53
C ALA A 72 6.34 2.93 -7.33
N ARG A 73 6.38 2.15 -8.41
CA ARG A 73 6.66 0.71 -8.36
C ARG A 73 8.05 0.42 -7.79
N LEU A 74 9.07 1.15 -8.23
CA LEU A 74 10.43 0.97 -7.72
C LEU A 74 10.53 1.36 -6.24
N ALA A 75 9.83 2.41 -5.81
CA ALA A 75 9.76 2.81 -4.40
C ALA A 75 9.10 1.73 -3.53
N GLU A 76 8.00 1.12 -4.00
CA GLU A 76 7.33 0.01 -3.31
C GLU A 76 8.24 -1.22 -3.19
N GLN A 77 8.91 -1.61 -4.29
CA GLN A 77 9.87 -2.72 -4.27
C GLN A 77 11.04 -2.45 -3.33
N LEU A 78 11.53 -1.21 -3.31
CA LEU A 78 12.62 -0.80 -2.43
C LEU A 78 12.19 -0.90 -0.97
N GLU A 79 10.99 -0.39 -0.63
CA GLU A 79 10.49 -0.44 0.73
C GLU A 79 10.21 -1.89 1.20
N ALA A 80 9.65 -2.73 0.34
CA ALA A 80 9.50 -4.17 0.60
C ALA A 80 10.86 -4.85 0.86
N SER A 81 11.88 -4.56 0.03
CA SER A 81 13.22 -5.11 0.25
C SER A 81 13.86 -4.60 1.55
N ARG A 82 13.55 -3.36 1.98
CA ARG A 82 14.02 -2.80 3.24
C ARG A 82 13.37 -3.47 4.44
N SER A 83 12.05 -3.70 4.39
CA SER A 83 11.36 -4.42 5.47
C SER A 83 11.88 -5.84 5.61
N GLU A 84 12.05 -6.56 4.50
CA GLU A 84 12.64 -7.91 4.50
C GLU A 84 14.06 -7.91 5.08
N LEU A 85 14.91 -6.94 4.70
CA LEU A 85 16.26 -6.82 5.25
C LEU A 85 16.26 -6.51 6.75
N LEU A 86 15.32 -5.70 7.24
CA LEU A 86 15.19 -5.40 8.66
C LEU A 86 14.74 -6.64 9.44
N GLU A 87 13.73 -7.36 8.94
CA GLU A 87 13.25 -8.62 9.53
C GLU A 87 14.39 -9.64 9.63
N LEU A 88 15.08 -9.91 8.51
CA LEU A 88 16.21 -10.83 8.47
C LEU A 88 17.35 -10.41 9.41
N LYS A 89 17.63 -9.10 9.52
CA LYS A 89 18.62 -8.60 10.48
C LYS A 89 18.20 -8.87 11.91
N THR A 90 16.94 -8.61 12.26
CA THR A 90 16.45 -8.85 13.62
C THR A 90 16.47 -10.34 13.97
N GLU A 91 16.12 -11.21 13.03
CA GLU A 91 16.14 -12.66 13.21
C GLU A 91 17.57 -13.19 13.38
N LEU A 92 18.50 -12.72 12.53
CA LEU A 92 19.91 -13.07 12.64
C LEU A 92 20.53 -12.57 13.96
N THR A 93 20.20 -11.37 14.40
CA THR A 93 20.62 -10.86 15.71
C THR A 93 20.06 -11.73 16.84
N ARG A 94 18.78 -12.12 16.75
CA ARG A 94 18.15 -13.03 17.71
C ARG A 94 18.87 -14.38 17.79
N GLU A 95 19.16 -15.00 16.65
CA GLU A 95 19.92 -16.25 16.58
C GLU A 95 21.32 -16.13 17.19
N ARG A 96 22.03 -15.03 16.91
CA ARG A 96 23.36 -14.77 17.49
C ARG A 96 23.29 -14.72 19.01
N VAL A 97 22.33 -13.97 19.55
CA VAL A 97 22.13 -13.85 21.00
C VAL A 97 21.76 -15.21 21.62
N LEU A 98 20.88 -16.00 21.01
CA LEU A 98 20.54 -17.34 21.51
C LEU A 98 21.77 -18.25 21.59
N ARG A 99 22.61 -18.24 20.56
CA ARG A 99 23.84 -19.03 20.51
C ARG A 99 24.87 -18.55 21.55
N GLU A 100 25.00 -17.24 21.73
CA GLU A 100 25.93 -16.63 22.70
C GLU A 100 25.60 -17.06 24.14
N TYR A 101 24.31 -17.07 24.50
CA TYR A 101 23.85 -17.44 25.84
C TYR A 101 23.45 -18.92 25.99
N ARG A 102 23.67 -19.74 24.95
CA ARG A 102 23.30 -21.17 24.89
C ARG A 102 21.84 -21.45 25.26
N LEU A 103 20.93 -20.61 24.75
CA LEU A 103 19.50 -20.74 24.96
C LEU A 103 18.87 -21.63 23.86
N SER A 104 17.77 -22.31 24.19
CA SER A 104 16.96 -23.06 23.20
C SER A 104 16.30 -22.09 22.21
N GLU A 105 16.08 -22.57 21.00
CA GLU A 105 15.35 -21.84 19.95
C GLU A 105 13.89 -21.56 20.36
N ASP A 106 13.30 -22.39 21.24
CA ASP A 106 11.96 -22.15 21.80
C ASP A 106 11.86 -20.81 22.54
N LEU A 107 12.99 -20.27 23.01
CA LEU A 107 13.05 -18.99 23.72
C LEU A 107 13.20 -17.79 22.78
N ALA A 108 13.35 -18.01 21.47
CA ALA A 108 13.51 -16.97 20.47
C ALA A 108 12.38 -15.93 20.53
N GLY A 109 11.13 -16.38 20.70
CA GLY A 109 9.96 -15.50 20.77
C GLY A 109 9.97 -14.48 21.92
N PHE A 110 10.78 -14.70 22.96
CA PHE A 110 10.91 -13.77 24.09
C PHE A 110 11.97 -12.68 23.86
N LEU A 111 12.78 -12.80 22.81
CA LEU A 111 13.82 -11.84 22.44
C LEU A 111 13.27 -10.88 21.37
N ALA A 112 12.85 -9.70 21.83
CA ALA A 112 12.29 -8.63 21.02
C ALA A 112 12.99 -7.28 21.29
N GLY A 113 12.84 -6.35 20.34
CA GLY A 113 13.41 -5.01 20.42
C GLY A 113 14.80 -4.90 19.79
N ASP A 114 15.61 -4.00 20.32
CA ASP A 114 16.98 -3.75 19.85
C ASP A 114 17.97 -4.81 20.36
N GLU A 115 19.17 -4.87 19.78
CA GLU A 115 20.20 -5.85 20.15
C GLU A 115 20.50 -5.82 21.66
N ASP A 116 20.60 -4.64 22.26
CA ASP A 116 20.89 -4.48 23.68
C ASP A 116 19.76 -5.00 24.58
N THR A 117 18.50 -4.83 24.16
CA THR A 117 17.34 -5.36 24.91
C THR A 117 17.27 -6.87 24.78
N MET A 118 17.57 -7.43 23.60
CA MET A 118 17.68 -8.87 23.39
C MET A 118 18.80 -9.47 24.25
N ARG A 119 19.99 -8.86 24.26
CA ARG A 119 21.12 -9.33 25.07
C ARG A 119 20.80 -9.34 26.56
N SER A 120 20.22 -8.25 27.07
CA SER A 120 19.80 -8.14 28.48
C SER A 120 18.72 -9.17 28.86
N ALA A 121 17.75 -9.41 27.98
CA ALA A 121 16.72 -10.43 28.18
C ALA A 121 17.32 -11.85 28.17
N ALA A 122 18.23 -12.13 27.24
CA ALA A 122 18.92 -13.41 27.14
C ALA A 122 19.79 -13.71 28.36
N GLU A 123 20.47 -12.70 28.91
CA GLU A 123 21.24 -12.86 30.16
C GLU A 123 20.34 -13.25 31.35
N ARG A 124 19.15 -12.66 31.45
CA ARG A 124 18.18 -13.01 32.50
C ARG A 124 17.64 -14.43 32.31
N LEU A 125 17.33 -14.80 31.07
CA LEU A 125 16.86 -16.14 30.73
C LEU A 125 17.92 -17.20 31.01
N SER A 126 19.19 -16.95 30.66
CA SER A 126 20.27 -17.93 30.89
C SER A 126 20.51 -18.19 32.38
N LYS A 127 20.45 -17.15 33.22
CA LYS A 127 20.50 -17.28 34.69
C LYS A 127 19.34 -18.10 35.23
N LEU A 128 18.13 -17.87 34.73
CA LEU A 128 16.93 -18.61 35.15
C LEU A 128 17.04 -20.09 34.77
N VAL A 129 17.40 -20.40 33.53
CA VAL A 129 17.57 -21.78 33.03
C VAL A 129 18.67 -22.51 33.81
N THR A 130 19.80 -21.84 34.05
CA THR A 130 20.90 -22.43 34.84
C THR A 130 20.47 -22.71 36.29
N THR A 131 19.75 -21.79 36.91
CA THR A 131 19.24 -21.97 38.28
C THR A 131 18.23 -23.11 38.35
N GLN A 132 17.25 -23.15 37.43
CA GLN A 132 16.26 -24.22 37.36
C GLN A 132 16.92 -25.59 37.17
N ASN A 133 17.86 -25.72 36.23
CA ASN A 133 18.62 -26.96 36.02
C ASN A 133 19.39 -27.35 37.29
N SER A 134 19.94 -26.39 38.02
CA SER A 134 20.62 -26.67 39.29
C SER A 134 19.66 -27.09 40.42
N THR A 135 18.41 -26.61 40.41
CA THR A 135 17.38 -26.96 41.40
C THR A 135 16.78 -28.33 41.12
N THR A 136 16.52 -28.70 39.87
CA THR A 136 16.00 -30.03 39.50
C THR A 136 17.04 -31.13 39.79
N LEU A 137 18.32 -30.85 39.57
CA LEU A 137 19.43 -31.73 39.95
C LEU A 137 19.64 -31.80 41.47
N ARG A 138 19.20 -30.79 42.23
CA ARG A 138 19.18 -30.78 43.70
C ARG A 138 17.79 -31.11 44.26
N SER A 139 17.09 -32.07 43.67
CA SER A 139 15.94 -32.67 44.34
C SER A 139 16.43 -33.31 45.64
N ALA A 140 16.13 -32.64 46.77
CA ALA A 140 16.29 -33.22 48.09
C ALA A 140 15.57 -34.58 48.13
N PRO A 141 16.07 -35.57 48.89
CA PRO A 141 15.42 -36.87 48.95
C PRO A 141 13.96 -36.66 49.33
N VAL A 142 13.04 -37.12 48.47
CA VAL A 142 11.60 -37.11 48.77
C VAL A 142 11.44 -37.96 50.02
N ALA A 143 11.26 -37.30 51.17
CA ALA A 143 10.95 -37.99 52.41
C ALA A 143 9.67 -38.78 52.14
N ARG A 144 9.78 -40.12 52.17
CA ARG A 144 8.61 -40.99 52.07
C ARG A 144 7.69 -40.61 53.23
N LEU A 145 6.61 -39.91 52.91
CA LEU A 145 5.52 -39.68 53.85
C LEU A 145 5.07 -41.05 54.33
N GLN A 146 5.37 -41.33 55.60
CA GLN A 146 5.00 -42.55 56.28
C GLN A 146 3.47 -42.61 56.28
N SER A 147 2.89 -43.63 55.63
CA SER A 147 1.44 -43.79 55.51
C SER A 147 0.83 -44.10 56.89
N GLY A 148 0.63 -43.06 57.69
CA GLY A 148 -0.05 -43.10 58.97
C GLY A 148 -1.43 -42.49 58.82
N GLY A 149 -2.30 -43.16 58.07
CA GLY A 149 -3.71 -42.80 57.93
C GLY A 149 -4.56 -44.03 58.19
N SER A 150 -4.72 -44.39 59.46
CA SER A 150 -5.78 -45.33 59.86
C SER A 150 -7.11 -44.64 59.60
N ALA A 151 -7.94 -45.23 58.73
CA ALA A 151 -9.31 -44.80 58.53
C ALA A 151 -10.06 -44.86 59.88
N PRO A 152 -10.83 -43.83 60.27
CA PRO A 152 -11.70 -43.95 61.43
C PRO A 152 -12.79 -44.96 61.12
N ASN A 153 -12.87 -46.02 61.93
CA ASN A 153 -14.00 -46.93 61.91
C ASN A 153 -15.24 -46.15 62.33
N THR A 154 -16.22 -46.09 61.43
CA THR A 154 -17.59 -45.65 61.70
C THR A 154 -18.18 -46.55 62.77
N ASP A 155 -18.52 -45.99 63.94
CA ASP A 155 -19.55 -46.49 64.88
C ASP A 155 -19.70 -45.51 66.06
N ASP A 156 -19.90 -44.22 65.75
CA ASP A 156 -20.47 -43.29 66.72
C ASP A 156 -21.72 -42.70 66.08
N ASP A 157 -22.89 -43.17 66.53
CA ASP A 157 -24.20 -42.61 66.20
C ASP A 157 -24.22 -41.12 66.59
N ILE A 158 -24.04 -40.25 65.60
CA ILE A 158 -24.18 -38.82 65.77
C ILE A 158 -25.68 -38.51 65.81
N ASP A 159 -26.26 -38.44 67.01
CA ASP A 159 -27.64 -37.96 67.20
C ASP A 159 -27.75 -36.48 66.79
N PRO A 160 -28.47 -36.15 65.70
CA PRO A 160 -28.54 -34.79 65.17
C PRO A 160 -29.27 -33.81 66.09
N ASP A 161 -30.19 -34.31 66.93
CA ASP A 161 -30.94 -33.49 67.90
C ASP A 161 -30.05 -32.98 69.05
N ALA A 162 -29.03 -33.75 69.44
CA ALA A 162 -28.07 -33.35 70.48
C ALA A 162 -27.15 -32.21 69.99
N LEU A 163 -26.82 -32.19 68.70
CA LEU A 163 -26.06 -31.11 68.06
C LEU A 163 -26.88 -29.82 67.96
N ALA A 164 -28.19 -29.91 67.65
CA ALA A 164 -29.07 -28.75 67.53
C ALA A 164 -29.26 -28.02 68.87
N ALA A 165 -29.42 -28.74 69.98
CA ALA A 165 -29.56 -28.15 71.32
C ALA A 165 -28.29 -27.39 71.78
N LYS A 166 -27.12 -27.82 71.31
CA LYS A 166 -25.82 -27.25 71.70
C LYS A 166 -25.44 -25.99 70.91
N VAL A 167 -26.04 -25.79 69.73
CA VAL A 167 -25.85 -24.57 68.93
C VAL A 167 -26.82 -23.47 69.38
N PHE A 168 -28.04 -23.82 69.78
CA PHE A 168 -29.04 -22.82 70.18
C PHE A 168 -28.81 -22.20 71.57
N THR A 169 -28.04 -22.85 72.44
CA THR A 169 -27.67 -22.31 73.77
C THR A 169 -26.48 -21.36 73.75
N ARG A 170 -25.79 -21.19 72.61
CA ARG A 170 -24.61 -20.32 72.49
C ARG A 170 -24.88 -19.00 71.74
N GLY A 171 -26.15 -18.69 71.44
CA GLY A 171 -26.52 -17.55 70.62
C GLY A 171 -27.80 -16.84 71.06
N THR A 172 -27.93 -16.45 72.34
CA THR A 172 -28.88 -15.44 72.87
C THR A 172 -28.57 -15.33 74.38
N VAL A 173 -28.15 -14.23 74.98
CA VAL A 173 -28.82 -12.92 75.14
C VAL A 173 -27.81 -11.94 75.78
N LEU A 174 -27.88 -10.69 75.29
CA LEU A 174 -27.64 -9.37 75.93
C LEU A 174 -26.69 -9.24 77.13
#